data_AF-A0AAD8CCL2-F1
#
_entry.id   AF-A0AAD8CCL2-F1
#
_cell.length_a   1.000
_cell.length_b   1.000
_cell.length_c   1.000
_cell.angle_alpha   90.00
_cell.angle_beta   90.00
_cell.angle_gamma   90.00
#
_symmetry.space_group_name_H-M   'P 1'
#
loop_
_entity.id
_entity.type
_entity.pdbx_description
1 polymer ?
#
loop_
_entity_poly.entity_id
_entity_poly.type
_entity_poly.pdbx_seq_one_letter_code
_entity_poly.pdbx_strand_id
1 'polypeptide(L)'
;MYRNIRTYYPYFWVFCGTGVSAVTIYPHTLGVSSFKEKITNKSQLDIQVLRLVEEIKTDLKIQTKNPFNVNKVLEIVPTDKIDFVSQGFLSMRWGAVIGVPNYFSSDFSKQAKDNKDILKIMGIEGVNEKKEQEILETFQLSEAAKKYALAKEISMLNSGKLLLFSFAAGLTVILSYITARLFSSFTLASITYCAAQSCLAFLCVGIYNYYNCYWEKACDLDVASINKDLALGGIEYYTALLKRQEALGSKPLVANSNIFNQYMTKLLKPALTESEKLSYLTEVVEQKYGRELK
;
A
#
# COMPACT_ATOMS: atom_id res chain seq x y z
N MET A 1 -42.15 -8.06 0.22
CA MET A 1 -41.07 -7.13 -0.17
C MET A 1 -40.19 -7.66 -1.31
N TYR A 2 -39.77 -8.94 -1.32
CA TYR A 2 -38.93 -9.52 -2.40
C TYR A 2 -39.61 -9.75 -3.77
N ARG A 3 -40.95 -9.84 -3.80
CA ARG A 3 -41.70 -10.13 -5.04
C ARG A 3 -41.65 -9.00 -6.08
N ASN A 4 -41.28 -7.77 -5.65
CA ASN A 4 -41.15 -6.60 -6.52
C ASN A 4 -39.74 -6.41 -7.12
N ILE A 5 -38.74 -7.20 -6.73
CA ILE A 5 -37.38 -7.12 -7.30
C ILE A 5 -37.35 -7.69 -8.73
N ARG A 6 -38.35 -8.52 -9.11
CA ARG A 6 -38.46 -9.12 -10.45
C ARG A 6 -38.59 -8.11 -11.59
N THR A 7 -39.02 -6.88 -11.30
CA THR A 7 -39.33 -5.85 -12.30
C THR A 7 -38.29 -4.73 -12.40
N TYR A 8 -37.21 -4.78 -11.61
CA TYR A 8 -36.19 -3.73 -11.63
C TYR A 8 -35.13 -3.98 -12.70
N TYR A 9 -35.01 -2.99 -13.58
CA TYR A 9 -34.17 -2.93 -14.77
C TYR A 9 -32.74 -3.44 -14.50
N PRO A 10 -32.24 -4.43 -15.26
CA PRO A 10 -30.84 -4.90 -15.13
C PRO A 10 -29.84 -3.74 -15.31
N TYR A 11 -30.22 -2.72 -16.08
CA TYR A 11 -29.46 -1.49 -16.27
C TYR A 11 -29.20 -0.70 -14.98
N PHE A 12 -30.11 -0.75 -13.99
CA PHE A 12 -29.91 -0.06 -12.71
C PHE A 12 -28.76 -0.70 -11.90
N TRP A 13 -28.67 -2.03 -11.87
CA TRP A 13 -27.61 -2.73 -11.14
C TRP A 13 -26.26 -2.63 -11.83
N VAL A 14 -26.24 -2.61 -13.16
CA VAL A 14 -25.04 -2.29 -13.94
C VAL A 14 -24.59 -0.85 -13.67
N PHE A 15 -25.52 0.11 -13.59
CA PHE A 15 -25.23 1.49 -13.21
C PHE A 15 -24.67 1.58 -11.78
N CYS A 16 -25.24 0.87 -10.81
CA CYS A 16 -24.72 0.81 -9.45
C CYS A 16 -23.31 0.17 -9.39
N GLY A 17 -23.08 -0.92 -10.11
CA GLY A 17 -21.77 -1.59 -10.17
C GLY A 17 -20.69 -0.70 -10.77
N THR A 18 -21.00 -0.05 -11.90
CA THR A 18 -20.09 0.93 -12.52
C THR A 18 -19.87 2.16 -11.65
N GLY A 19 -20.90 2.61 -10.92
CA GLY A 19 -20.78 3.68 -9.92
C GLY A 19 -19.83 3.32 -8.77
N VAL A 20 -19.92 2.10 -8.24
CA VAL A 20 -18.99 1.61 -7.20
C VAL A 20 -17.56 1.57 -7.73
N SER A 21 -17.34 1.05 -8.95
CA SER A 21 -16.02 1.07 -9.59
C SER A 21 -15.50 2.50 -9.81
N ALA A 22 -16.37 3.44 -10.17
CA ALA A 22 -15.97 4.84 -10.36
C ALA A 22 -15.55 5.49 -9.04
N VAL A 23 -16.28 5.22 -7.94
CA VAL A 23 -15.93 5.70 -6.60
C VAL A 23 -14.59 5.14 -6.12
N THR A 24 -14.26 3.87 -6.43
CA THR A 24 -12.97 3.29 -6.05
C THR A 24 -11.80 3.84 -6.87
N ILE A 25 -12.03 4.19 -8.14
CA ILE A 25 -11.00 4.76 -9.04
C ILE A 25 -10.79 6.26 -8.79
N TYR A 26 -11.84 6.98 -8.37
CA TYR A 26 -11.79 8.43 -8.17
C TYR A 26 -10.59 8.94 -7.35
N PRO A 27 -10.27 8.40 -6.16
CA PRO A 27 -9.16 8.91 -5.36
C PRO A 27 -7.78 8.66 -6.00
N HIS A 28 -7.69 7.72 -6.95
CA HIS A 28 -6.47 7.42 -7.71
C HIS A 28 -6.39 8.14 -9.06
N THR A 29 -7.38 8.97 -9.38
CA THR A 29 -7.44 9.73 -10.65
C THR A 29 -7.59 11.21 -10.36
N LEU A 30 -8.81 11.73 -10.31
CA LEU A 30 -9.10 13.14 -10.06
C LEU A 30 -8.79 13.54 -8.62
N GLY A 31 -8.90 12.62 -7.66
CA GLY A 31 -8.63 12.90 -6.25
C GLY A 31 -7.15 12.99 -5.87
N VAL A 32 -6.23 12.68 -6.79
CA VAL A 32 -4.78 12.66 -6.50
C VAL A 32 -4.25 14.03 -6.11
N SER A 33 -4.78 15.11 -6.71
CA SER A 33 -4.38 16.49 -6.36
C SER A 33 -4.81 16.87 -4.94
N SER A 34 -6.04 16.54 -4.55
CA SER A 34 -6.54 16.80 -3.19
C SER A 34 -5.82 15.93 -2.16
N PHE A 35 -5.43 14.70 -2.53
CA PHE A 35 -4.62 13.86 -1.67
C PHE A 35 -3.23 14.47 -1.46
N LYS A 36 -2.56 14.90 -2.53
CA LYS A 36 -1.26 15.60 -2.46
C LYS A 36 -1.31 16.76 -1.48
N GLU A 37 -2.30 17.64 -1.60
CA GLU A 37 -2.45 18.79 -0.72
C GLU A 37 -2.58 18.39 0.76
N LYS A 38 -3.28 17.29 1.06
CA LYS A 38 -3.46 16.78 2.42
C LYS A 38 -2.21 16.14 3.03
N ILE A 39 -1.36 15.52 2.20
CA ILE A 39 -0.19 14.79 2.70
C ILE A 39 1.11 15.62 2.69
N THR A 40 1.14 16.69 1.89
CA THR A 40 2.34 17.51 1.71
C THR A 40 2.57 18.35 2.97
N ASN A 41 3.69 18.13 3.64
CA ASN A 41 4.18 19.07 4.64
C ASN A 41 4.82 20.29 3.93
N LYS A 42 4.80 21.45 4.60
CA LYS A 42 5.49 22.69 4.19
C LYS A 42 7.02 22.57 4.21
N SER A 43 7.59 21.48 4.73
CA SER A 43 9.02 21.21 4.65
C SER A 43 9.48 21.02 3.20
N GLN A 44 10.74 21.35 2.93
CA GLN A 44 11.35 21.06 1.63
C GLN A 44 11.83 19.60 1.60
N LEU A 45 11.65 18.94 0.45
CA LEU A 45 12.20 17.60 0.25
C LEU A 45 13.72 17.66 0.22
N ASP A 46 14.38 16.73 0.90
CA ASP A 46 15.83 16.61 0.89
C ASP A 46 16.34 16.32 -0.53
N ILE A 47 17.39 17.02 -0.95
CA ILE A 47 18.04 16.86 -2.26
C ILE A 47 18.53 15.43 -2.44
N GLN A 48 18.95 14.76 -1.36
CA GLN A 48 19.36 13.36 -1.41
C GLN A 48 18.22 12.46 -1.88
N VAL A 49 17.00 12.64 -1.33
CA VAL A 49 15.83 11.85 -1.72
C VAL A 49 15.48 12.06 -3.19
N LEU A 50 15.59 13.29 -3.72
CA LEU A 50 15.38 13.55 -5.14
C LEU A 50 16.37 12.79 -6.03
N ARG A 51 17.65 12.76 -5.67
CA ARG A 51 18.68 12.00 -6.40
C ARG A 51 18.40 10.50 -6.37
N LEU A 52 18.06 9.95 -5.20
CA LEU A 52 17.71 8.53 -5.07
C LEU A 52 16.56 8.15 -6.01
N VAL A 53 15.57 9.03 -6.14
CA VAL A 53 14.41 8.80 -7.01
C VAL A 53 14.81 8.78 -8.48
N GLU A 54 15.69 9.68 -8.91
CA GLU A 54 16.17 9.72 -10.29
C GLU A 54 16.98 8.46 -10.65
N GLU A 55 17.82 8.00 -9.72
CA GLU A 55 18.55 6.74 -9.87
C GLU A 55 17.57 5.56 -9.97
N ILE A 56 16.60 5.46 -9.07
CA ILE A 56 15.59 4.38 -9.07
C ILE A 56 14.76 4.39 -10.35
N LYS A 57 14.35 5.56 -10.87
CA LYS A 57 13.62 5.67 -12.13
C LYS A 57 14.41 5.07 -13.30
N THR A 58 15.73 5.28 -13.28
CA THR A 58 16.65 4.75 -14.28
C THR A 58 16.79 3.22 -14.14
N ASP A 59 17.01 2.74 -12.91
CA ASP A 59 17.23 1.32 -12.60
C ASP A 59 16.00 0.46 -12.83
N LEU A 60 14.82 0.95 -12.44
CA LEU A 60 13.53 0.27 -12.68
C LEU A 60 13.14 0.26 -14.16
N LYS A 61 13.94 0.88 -15.05
CA LYS A 61 13.63 1.06 -16.47
C LYS A 61 12.17 1.44 -16.65
N ILE A 62 11.71 2.45 -15.90
CA ILE A 62 10.35 2.97 -16.05
C ILE A 62 10.31 3.71 -17.39
N GLN A 63 10.30 2.93 -18.47
CA GLN A 63 9.92 3.38 -19.79
C GLN A 63 8.46 3.71 -19.65
N THR A 64 8.18 5.01 -19.52
CA THR A 64 6.86 5.56 -19.72
C THR A 64 6.45 5.17 -21.13
N LYS A 65 5.84 4.00 -21.31
CA LYS A 65 5.22 3.58 -22.59
C LYS A 65 4.05 4.48 -22.98
N ASN A 66 3.81 5.55 -22.21
CA ASN A 66 2.74 6.50 -22.43
C ASN A 66 3.31 7.79 -23.05
N PRO A 67 3.12 8.02 -24.35
CA PRO A 67 3.64 9.20 -25.06
C PRO A 67 2.96 10.53 -24.66
N PHE A 68 2.09 10.54 -23.63
CA PHE A 68 1.23 11.68 -23.31
C PHE A 68 1.71 12.60 -22.19
N ASN A 69 2.73 12.26 -21.38
CA ASN A 69 3.41 13.23 -20.50
C ASN A 69 4.61 12.61 -19.78
N VAL A 70 5.83 12.87 -20.23
CA VAL A 70 7.06 12.30 -19.64
C VAL A 70 7.42 12.95 -18.28
N ASN A 71 6.86 14.13 -17.96
CA ASN A 71 7.27 14.94 -16.80
C ASN A 71 6.24 15.05 -15.65
N LYS A 72 5.11 14.33 -15.68
CA LYS A 72 4.05 14.43 -14.64
C LYS A 72 3.56 13.09 -14.07
N VAL A 73 4.29 12.00 -14.31
CA VAL A 73 3.79 10.66 -13.98
C VAL A 73 3.99 10.29 -12.51
N LEU A 74 5.05 10.80 -11.89
CA LEU A 74 5.36 10.51 -10.49
C LEU A 74 5.83 11.78 -9.77
N GLU A 75 5.04 12.25 -8.83
CA GLU A 75 5.37 13.37 -7.94
C GLU A 75 5.74 12.86 -6.54
N ILE A 76 6.72 13.49 -5.92
CA ILE A 76 7.22 13.09 -4.61
C ILE A 76 7.14 14.29 -3.69
N VAL A 77 6.51 14.09 -2.54
CA VAL A 77 6.24 15.14 -1.56
C VAL A 77 6.67 14.69 -0.16
N PRO A 78 7.18 15.59 0.70
CA PRO A 78 7.45 15.25 2.08
C PRO A 78 6.14 15.07 2.84
N THR A 79 6.09 14.13 3.78
CA THR A 79 4.92 13.91 4.63
C THR A 79 5.30 13.76 6.10
N ASP A 80 4.39 14.22 6.97
CA ASP A 80 4.49 14.05 8.42
C ASP A 80 4.07 12.66 8.88
N LYS A 81 3.58 11.83 7.98
CA LYS A 81 3.29 10.44 8.30
C LYS A 81 4.60 9.67 8.50
N ILE A 82 4.53 8.72 9.43
CA ILE A 82 5.62 7.81 9.73
C ILE A 82 5.82 6.87 8.55
N ASP A 83 4.75 6.31 8.00
CA ASP A 83 4.88 5.40 6.85
C ASP A 83 4.74 6.15 5.52
N PHE A 84 5.29 5.53 4.46
CA PHE A 84 5.04 5.96 3.09
C PHE A 84 3.55 6.01 2.80
N VAL A 85 3.16 7.04 2.05
CA VAL A 85 1.77 7.16 1.58
C VAL A 85 1.78 7.33 0.09
N SER A 86 1.27 6.35 -0.65
CA SER A 86 1.26 6.36 -2.10
C SER A 86 -0.19 6.37 -2.62
N GLN A 87 -0.44 7.15 -3.65
CA GLN A 87 -1.74 7.19 -4.35
C GLN A 87 -1.57 7.50 -5.83
N GLY A 88 -2.53 7.07 -6.64
CA GLY A 88 -2.49 7.19 -8.10
C GLY A 88 -1.99 5.92 -8.78
N PHE A 89 -1.71 6.03 -10.08
CA PHE A 89 -1.29 4.91 -10.92
C PHE A 89 -0.39 5.41 -12.05
N LEU A 90 0.81 4.83 -12.17
CA LEU A 90 1.84 5.34 -13.09
C LEU A 90 1.45 5.20 -14.58
N SER A 91 0.59 4.23 -14.93
CA SER A 91 0.15 4.07 -16.31
C SER A 91 -1.02 4.99 -16.71
N MET A 92 -1.58 5.76 -15.76
CA MET A 92 -2.70 6.68 -16.01
C MET A 92 -2.24 8.12 -16.29
N ARG A 93 -3.08 8.88 -17.01
CA ARG A 93 -2.82 10.30 -17.33
C ARG A 93 -2.68 11.20 -16.09
N TRP A 94 -3.32 10.83 -14.99
CA TRP A 94 -3.29 11.61 -13.74
C TRP A 94 -2.01 11.42 -12.92
N GLY A 95 -1.19 10.42 -13.26
CA GLY A 95 0.06 10.11 -12.57
C GLY A 95 -0.15 9.50 -11.18
N ALA A 96 0.90 9.55 -10.38
CA ALA A 96 0.95 9.06 -9.01
C ALA A 96 1.74 10.02 -8.11
N VAL A 97 1.42 9.99 -6.82
CA VAL A 97 2.06 10.80 -5.78
C VAL A 97 2.55 9.86 -4.68
N ILE A 98 3.80 10.06 -4.25
CA ILE A 98 4.38 9.39 -3.08
C ILE A 98 4.71 10.44 -2.02
N GLY A 99 4.13 10.28 -0.84
CA GLY A 99 4.52 10.94 0.40
C GLY A 99 5.69 10.21 1.03
N VAL A 100 6.85 10.86 1.08
CA VAL A 100 8.06 10.34 1.70
C VAL A 100 8.14 10.84 3.14
N PRO A 101 8.26 9.94 4.13
CA PRO A 101 8.40 10.33 5.52
C PRO A 101 9.61 11.24 5.75
N ASN A 102 9.46 12.25 6.61
CA ASN A 102 10.54 13.19 6.92
C ASN A 102 11.81 12.51 7.46
N TYR A 103 11.72 11.28 7.99
CA TYR A 103 12.88 10.54 8.47
C TYR A 103 13.86 10.06 7.40
N PHE A 104 13.47 10.16 6.13
CA PHE A 104 14.39 9.88 5.03
C PHE A 104 15.51 10.91 4.93
N SER A 105 15.34 12.11 5.50
CA SER A 105 16.39 13.12 5.53
C SER A 105 17.52 12.75 6.49
N SER A 106 18.76 13.07 6.13
CA SER A 106 19.94 12.83 6.96
C SER A 106 19.91 13.57 8.30
N ASP A 107 19.21 14.70 8.38
CA ASP A 107 19.15 15.52 9.58
C ASP A 107 18.03 15.12 10.55
N PHE A 108 17.25 14.10 10.20
CA PHE A 108 16.07 13.72 10.95
C PHE A 108 16.36 13.38 12.42
N SER A 109 17.40 12.60 12.71
CA SER A 109 17.69 12.20 14.11
C SER A 109 18.08 13.39 15.00
N LYS A 110 18.60 14.47 14.41
CA LYS A 110 18.87 15.72 15.15
C LYS A 110 17.57 16.48 15.36
N GLN A 111 16.78 16.65 14.30
CA GLN A 111 15.48 17.33 14.36
C GLN A 111 14.49 16.64 15.31
N ALA A 112 14.48 15.31 15.34
CA ALA A 112 13.61 14.52 16.22
C ALA A 112 13.98 14.65 17.70
N LYS A 113 15.28 14.79 18.02
CA LYS A 113 15.74 15.06 19.39
C LYS A 113 15.38 16.47 19.85
N ASP A 114 15.44 17.44 18.94
CA ASP A 114 15.20 18.85 19.27
C ASP A 114 13.70 19.21 19.27
N ASN A 115 12.86 18.45 18.56
CA ASN A 115 11.44 18.75 18.38
C ASN A 115 10.51 17.66 18.95
N LYS A 116 9.90 17.95 20.10
CA LYS A 116 8.95 17.05 20.78
C LYS A 116 7.69 16.74 19.98
N ASP A 117 7.29 17.61 19.04
CA ASP A 117 6.12 17.35 18.20
C ASP A 117 6.35 16.18 17.24
N ILE A 118 7.60 15.97 16.81
CA ILE A 118 7.99 14.85 15.95
C ILE A 118 7.87 13.51 16.71
N LEU A 119 8.34 13.49 17.97
CA LEU A 119 8.22 12.34 18.86
C LEU A 119 6.77 12.01 19.18
N LYS A 120 5.92 13.03 19.32
CA LYS A 120 4.48 12.90 19.52
C LYS A 120 3.77 12.32 18.31
N ILE A 121 4.07 12.80 17.10
CA ILE A 121 3.55 12.24 15.85
C ILE A 121 3.94 10.77 15.72
N MET A 122 5.13 10.39 16.19
CA MET A 122 5.61 9.01 16.17
C MET A 122 5.05 8.10 17.26
N GLY A 123 4.28 8.67 18.21
CA GLY A 123 3.76 7.91 19.35
C GLY A 123 4.85 7.44 20.32
N ILE A 124 6.03 8.07 20.31
CA ILE A 124 7.18 7.77 21.17
C ILE A 124 7.13 8.62 22.46
N GLU A 125 6.17 9.54 22.57
CA GLU A 125 6.00 10.41 23.75
C GLU A 125 5.88 9.59 25.05
N GLY A 126 6.80 9.85 25.99
CA GLY A 126 6.82 9.22 27.31
C GLY A 126 7.52 7.86 27.40
N VAL A 127 8.23 7.42 26.34
CA VAL A 127 9.12 6.27 26.39
C VAL A 127 10.43 6.65 27.11
N ASN A 128 11.03 5.73 27.86
CA ASN A 128 12.32 5.95 28.55
C ASN A 128 13.39 6.38 27.53
N GLU A 129 14.25 7.35 27.86
CA GLU A 129 15.24 7.96 26.95
C GLU A 129 16.11 6.92 26.22
N LYS A 130 16.47 5.82 26.89
CA LYS A 130 17.24 4.71 26.27
C LYS A 130 16.44 4.02 25.15
N LYS A 131 15.16 3.79 25.39
CA LYS A 131 14.27 3.10 24.44
C LYS A 131 13.82 4.05 23.32
N GLU A 132 13.75 5.35 23.59
CA GLU A 132 13.58 6.38 22.56
C GLU A 132 14.77 6.37 21.59
N GLN A 133 16.01 6.33 22.10
CA GLN A 133 17.21 6.25 21.27
C GLN A 133 17.23 4.98 20.42
N GLU A 134 16.93 3.82 21.00
CA GLU A 134 16.81 2.55 20.25
C GLU A 134 15.78 2.65 19.12
N ILE A 135 14.63 3.30 19.36
CA ILE A 135 13.61 3.51 18.32
C ILE A 135 14.13 4.45 17.24
N LEU A 136 14.77 5.57 17.61
CA LEU A 136 15.33 6.55 16.66
C LEU A 136 16.41 5.93 15.75
N GLU A 137 17.21 4.99 16.28
CA GLU A 137 18.19 4.24 15.49
C GLU A 137 17.51 3.37 14.42
N THR A 138 16.32 2.82 14.66
CA THR A 138 15.57 2.07 13.62
C THR A 138 15.08 2.94 12.46
N PHE A 139 15.11 4.26 12.59
CA PHE A 139 14.78 5.19 11.50
C PHE A 139 16.00 5.56 10.67
N GLN A 140 17.21 5.29 11.15
CA GLN A 140 18.44 5.48 10.40
C GLN A 140 18.66 4.29 9.46
N LEU A 141 18.16 4.43 8.23
CA LEU A 141 18.34 3.45 7.17
C LEU A 141 19.57 3.78 6.32
N SER A 142 20.28 2.75 5.86
CA SER A 142 21.30 2.89 4.83
C SER A 142 20.72 3.44 3.53
N GLU A 143 21.58 3.97 2.66
CA GLU A 143 21.16 4.45 1.35
C GLU A 143 20.50 3.34 0.52
N ALA A 144 21.03 2.11 0.58
CA ALA A 144 20.47 0.96 -0.11
C ALA A 144 19.06 0.59 0.42
N ALA A 145 18.85 0.65 1.74
CA ALA A 145 17.54 0.41 2.34
C ALA A 145 16.52 1.51 2.00
N LYS A 146 16.97 2.77 1.95
CA LYS A 146 16.15 3.90 1.46
C LYS A 146 15.77 3.73 -0.01
N LYS A 147 16.74 3.32 -0.85
CA LYS A 147 16.48 3.03 -2.27
C LYS A 147 15.48 1.91 -2.45
N TYR A 148 15.63 0.82 -1.69
CA TYR A 148 14.69 -0.32 -1.72
C TYR A 148 13.27 0.11 -1.36
N ALA A 149 13.09 0.84 -0.25
CA ALA A 149 11.77 1.24 0.22
C ALA A 149 11.04 2.12 -0.81
N LEU A 150 11.75 3.07 -1.43
CA LEU A 150 11.20 3.90 -2.50
C LEU A 150 10.90 3.09 -3.77
N ALA A 151 11.82 2.22 -4.19
CA ALA A 151 11.64 1.38 -5.37
C ALA A 151 10.43 0.44 -5.24
N LYS A 152 10.21 -0.12 -4.05
CA LYS A 152 9.04 -0.93 -3.72
C LYS A 152 7.74 -0.15 -3.88
N GLU A 153 7.64 1.05 -3.31
CA GLU A 153 6.44 1.89 -3.43
C GLU A 153 6.16 2.30 -4.88
N ILE A 154 7.21 2.62 -5.65
CA ILE A 154 7.09 2.95 -7.08
C ILE A 154 6.60 1.73 -7.87
N SER A 155 7.16 0.54 -7.60
CA SER A 155 6.73 -0.71 -8.22
C SER A 155 5.27 -1.01 -7.90
N MET A 156 4.85 -0.80 -6.65
CA MET A 156 3.46 -0.97 -6.22
C MET A 156 2.49 -0.02 -6.94
N LEU A 157 2.90 1.22 -7.20
CA LEU A 157 2.14 2.20 -8.00
C LEU A 157 2.12 1.88 -9.51
N ASN A 158 3.02 1.04 -9.99
CA ASN A 158 2.99 0.51 -11.35
C ASN A 158 2.11 -0.74 -11.47
N SER A 159 1.80 -1.40 -10.35
CA SER A 159 1.02 -2.64 -10.35
C SER A 159 -0.43 -2.40 -10.79
N GLY A 160 -0.96 -3.30 -11.64
CA GLY A 160 -2.36 -3.26 -12.09
C GLY A 160 -3.40 -3.54 -11.00
N LYS A 161 -2.98 -3.62 -9.73
CA LYS A 161 -3.79 -3.96 -8.55
C LYS A 161 -5.05 -3.10 -8.45
N LEU A 162 -4.93 -1.79 -8.69
CA LEU A 162 -6.05 -0.85 -8.59
C LEU A 162 -7.16 -1.14 -9.63
N LEU A 163 -6.76 -1.43 -10.87
CA LEU A 163 -7.70 -1.72 -11.96
C LEU A 163 -8.44 -3.02 -11.70
N LEU A 164 -7.71 -4.07 -11.29
CA LEU A 164 -8.30 -5.35 -10.90
C LEU A 164 -9.27 -5.19 -9.72
N PHE A 165 -8.90 -4.42 -8.71
CA PHE A 165 -9.77 -4.16 -7.56
C PHE A 165 -11.07 -3.45 -7.96
N SER A 166 -10.96 -2.40 -8.78
CA SER A 166 -12.11 -1.62 -9.21
C SER A 166 -13.05 -2.43 -10.11
N PHE A 167 -12.49 -3.28 -10.97
CA PHE A 167 -13.26 -4.22 -11.78
C PHE A 167 -13.96 -5.28 -10.92
N ALA A 168 -13.24 -5.87 -9.96
CA ALA A 168 -13.79 -6.85 -9.03
C ALA A 168 -14.95 -6.27 -8.21
N ALA A 169 -14.81 -5.05 -7.69
CA ALA A 169 -15.84 -4.36 -6.94
C ALA A 169 -17.12 -4.09 -7.76
N GLY A 170 -16.99 -3.81 -9.05
CA GLY A 170 -18.14 -3.70 -9.95
C GLY A 170 -18.81 -5.06 -10.20
N LEU A 171 -18.00 -6.10 -10.38
CA LEU A 171 -18.46 -7.47 -10.61
C LEU A 171 -19.24 -8.02 -9.41
N THR A 172 -18.83 -7.70 -8.17
CA THR A 172 -19.55 -8.16 -6.97
C THR A 172 -20.99 -7.66 -6.93
N VAL A 173 -21.25 -6.40 -7.29
CA VAL A 173 -22.61 -5.84 -7.34
C VAL A 173 -23.48 -6.57 -8.37
N ILE A 174 -22.90 -6.91 -9.53
CA ILE A 174 -23.60 -7.68 -10.57
C ILE A 174 -23.91 -9.10 -10.08
N LEU A 175 -22.96 -9.76 -9.43
CA LEU A 175 -23.14 -11.09 -8.84
C LEU A 175 -24.16 -11.08 -7.70
N SER A 176 -24.19 -10.03 -6.88
CA SER A 176 -25.21 -9.83 -5.84
C SER A 176 -26.62 -9.72 -6.43
N TYR A 177 -26.78 -9.04 -7.57
CA TYR A 177 -28.05 -9.00 -8.29
C TYR A 177 -28.46 -10.38 -8.85
N ILE A 178 -27.53 -11.10 -9.49
CA ILE A 178 -27.79 -12.43 -10.06
C ILE A 178 -28.23 -13.40 -8.96
N THR A 179 -27.50 -13.41 -7.84
CA THR A 179 -27.85 -14.24 -6.67
C THR A 179 -29.20 -13.84 -6.07
N ALA A 180 -29.50 -12.54 -5.92
CA ALA A 180 -30.82 -12.08 -5.47
C ALA A 180 -31.95 -12.61 -6.38
N ARG A 181 -31.74 -12.60 -7.71
CA ARG A 181 -32.73 -13.08 -8.68
C ARG A 181 -32.91 -14.60 -8.62
N LEU A 182 -31.83 -15.35 -8.54
CA LEU A 182 -31.86 -16.82 -8.46
C LEU A 182 -32.57 -17.30 -7.19
N PHE A 183 -32.27 -16.68 -6.05
CA PHE A 183 -32.85 -17.09 -4.76
C PHE A 183 -34.25 -16.55 -4.48
N SER A 184 -34.76 -15.63 -5.32
CA SER A 184 -36.09 -15.02 -5.16
C SER A 184 -37.27 -16.01 -5.20
N SER A 185 -37.06 -17.21 -5.74
CA SER A 185 -38.11 -18.23 -5.91
C SER A 185 -38.16 -19.26 -4.77
N PHE A 186 -37.26 -19.19 -3.80
CA PHE A 186 -37.21 -20.13 -2.66
C PHE A 186 -38.15 -19.67 -1.53
N THR A 187 -38.72 -20.64 -0.80
CA THR A 187 -39.60 -20.39 0.36
C THR A 187 -38.88 -19.66 1.51
N LEU A 188 -37.57 -19.84 1.62
CA LEU A 188 -36.67 -19.16 2.56
C LEU A 188 -35.73 -18.18 1.83
N ALA A 189 -36.25 -17.45 0.85
CA ALA A 189 -35.47 -16.52 0.01
C ALA A 189 -34.59 -15.56 0.81
N SER A 190 -35.07 -15.02 1.93
CA SER A 190 -34.31 -14.06 2.75
C SER A 190 -33.09 -14.71 3.43
N ILE A 191 -33.25 -15.92 3.99
CA ILE A 191 -32.16 -16.61 4.71
C ILE A 191 -31.11 -17.12 3.70
N THR A 192 -31.57 -17.71 2.60
CA THR A 192 -30.70 -18.18 1.52
C THR A 192 -29.94 -17.03 0.85
N TYR A 193 -30.60 -15.88 0.64
CA TYR A 193 -29.94 -14.67 0.15
C TYR A 193 -28.87 -14.15 1.11
N CYS A 194 -29.19 -14.02 2.41
CA CYS A 194 -28.21 -13.58 3.41
C CYS A 194 -27.00 -14.52 3.48
N ALA A 195 -27.22 -15.85 3.47
CA ALA A 195 -26.15 -16.83 3.46
C ALA A 195 -25.29 -16.74 2.18
N ALA A 196 -25.92 -16.59 1.01
CA ALA A 196 -25.23 -16.44 -0.26
C ALA A 196 -24.40 -15.14 -0.33
N GLN A 197 -24.93 -14.01 0.17
CA GLN A 197 -24.19 -12.76 0.24
C GLN A 197 -23.00 -12.84 1.20
N SER A 198 -23.16 -13.46 2.36
CA SER A 198 -22.06 -13.66 3.30
C SER A 198 -20.95 -14.53 2.70
N CYS A 199 -21.32 -15.59 1.97
CA CYS A 199 -20.36 -16.44 1.27
C CYS A 199 -19.64 -15.68 0.14
N LEU A 200 -20.38 -14.91 -0.66
CA LEU A 200 -19.82 -14.07 -1.72
C LEU A 200 -18.86 -13.02 -1.15
N ALA A 201 -19.26 -12.33 -0.08
CA ALA A 201 -18.42 -11.35 0.59
C ALA A 201 -17.12 -11.98 1.13
N PHE A 202 -17.22 -13.16 1.76
CA PHE A 202 -16.05 -13.89 2.24
C PHE A 202 -15.11 -14.29 1.10
N LEU A 203 -15.63 -14.80 -0.01
CA LEU A 203 -14.85 -15.13 -1.20
C LEU A 203 -14.17 -13.90 -1.80
N CYS A 204 -14.89 -12.79 -1.97
CA CYS A 204 -14.35 -11.57 -2.53
C CYS A 204 -13.22 -11.00 -1.67
N VAL A 205 -13.36 -11.06 -0.34
CA VAL A 205 -12.29 -10.64 0.56
C VAL A 205 -11.11 -11.60 0.50
N GLY A 206 -11.35 -12.91 0.49
CA GLY A 206 -10.28 -13.91 0.36
C GLY A 206 -9.46 -13.73 -0.93
N ILE A 207 -10.15 -13.49 -2.05
CA ILE A 207 -9.52 -13.19 -3.34
C ILE A 207 -8.73 -11.88 -3.27
N TYR A 208 -9.32 -10.81 -2.73
CA TYR A 208 -8.65 -9.52 -2.55
C TYR A 208 -7.35 -9.66 -1.76
N ASN A 209 -7.41 -10.39 -0.66
CA ASN A 209 -6.28 -10.66 0.23
C ASN A 209 -5.18 -11.45 -0.48
N TYR A 210 -5.54 -12.52 -1.19
CA TYR A 210 -4.61 -13.30 -1.98
C TYR A 210 -3.90 -12.44 -3.04
N TYR A 211 -4.64 -11.62 -3.79
CA TYR A 211 -4.06 -10.72 -4.78
C TYR A 211 -3.17 -9.65 -4.15
N ASN A 212 -3.51 -9.14 -2.96
CA ASN A 212 -2.65 -8.20 -2.25
C ASN A 212 -1.31 -8.83 -1.87
N CYS A 213 -1.33 -10.02 -1.26
CA CYS A 213 -0.12 -10.77 -0.94
C CYS A 213 0.71 -11.06 -2.19
N TYR A 214 0.05 -11.47 -3.28
CA TYR A 214 0.71 -11.77 -4.54
C TYR A 214 1.42 -10.53 -5.09
N TRP A 215 0.75 -9.38 -5.16
CA TRP A 215 1.34 -8.15 -5.68
C TRP A 215 2.42 -7.57 -4.77
N GLU A 216 2.24 -7.62 -3.44
CA GLU A 216 3.30 -7.21 -2.51
C GLU A 216 4.56 -8.05 -2.72
N LYS A 217 4.42 -9.39 -2.74
CA LYS A 217 5.53 -10.29 -2.99
C LYS A 217 6.15 -10.09 -4.37
N ALA A 218 5.34 -9.94 -5.41
CA ALA A 218 5.84 -9.71 -6.77
C ALA A 218 6.64 -8.40 -6.85
N CYS A 219 6.15 -7.30 -6.28
CA CYS A 219 6.85 -6.03 -6.28
C CYS A 219 8.16 -6.09 -5.50
N ASP A 220 8.16 -6.75 -4.33
CA ASP A 220 9.37 -6.94 -3.52
C ASP A 220 10.42 -7.78 -4.27
N LEU A 221 10.01 -8.87 -4.92
CA LEU A 221 10.89 -9.71 -5.74
C LEU A 221 11.42 -8.97 -6.97
N ASP A 222 10.58 -8.22 -7.65
CA ASP A 222 10.96 -7.43 -8.82
C ASP A 222 12.05 -6.42 -8.44
N VAL A 223 11.89 -5.71 -7.32
CA VAL A 223 12.88 -4.75 -6.82
C VAL A 223 14.17 -5.43 -6.38
N ALA A 224 14.08 -6.52 -5.61
CA ALA A 224 15.25 -7.30 -5.19
C ALA A 224 16.00 -7.94 -6.37
N SER A 225 15.33 -8.09 -7.52
CA SER A 225 15.93 -8.69 -8.70
C SER A 225 16.87 -7.75 -9.49
N ILE A 226 16.77 -6.44 -9.28
CA ILE A 226 17.47 -5.40 -10.07
C ILE A 226 18.97 -5.42 -9.79
N ASN A 227 19.34 -5.31 -8.52
CA ASN A 227 20.73 -5.37 -8.08
C ASN A 227 20.82 -6.02 -6.69
N LYS A 228 22.04 -6.44 -6.32
CA LYS A 228 22.32 -7.07 -5.03
C LYS A 228 22.15 -6.10 -3.86
N ASP A 229 22.57 -4.85 -4.05
CA ASP A 229 22.54 -3.83 -3.01
C ASP A 229 21.11 -3.49 -2.58
N LEU A 230 20.16 -3.40 -3.50
CA LEU A 230 18.73 -3.22 -3.17
C LEU A 230 18.18 -4.44 -2.44
N ALA A 231 18.56 -5.66 -2.83
CA ALA A 231 18.09 -6.86 -2.15
C ALA A 231 18.56 -6.91 -0.69
N LEU A 232 19.83 -6.57 -0.44
CA LEU A 232 20.37 -6.40 0.92
C LEU A 232 19.73 -5.22 1.66
N GLY A 233 19.50 -4.11 0.97
CA GLY A 233 18.75 -2.96 1.49
C GLY A 233 17.33 -3.32 1.92
N GLY A 234 16.66 -4.23 1.21
CA GLY A 234 15.35 -4.76 1.58
C GLY A 234 15.37 -5.55 2.88
N ILE A 235 16.38 -6.41 3.07
CA ILE A 235 16.59 -7.15 4.32
C ILE A 235 16.78 -6.18 5.49
N GLU A 236 17.62 -5.16 5.31
CA GLU A 236 17.85 -4.11 6.32
C GLU A 236 16.55 -3.34 6.63
N TYR A 237 15.81 -2.94 5.60
CA TYR A 237 14.55 -2.23 5.73
C TYR A 237 13.52 -3.01 6.57
N TYR A 238 13.28 -4.28 6.25
CA TYR A 238 12.33 -5.11 7.00
C TYR A 238 12.83 -5.44 8.41
N THR A 239 14.14 -5.62 8.60
CA THR A 239 14.72 -5.81 9.93
C THR A 239 14.52 -4.58 10.80
N ALA A 240 14.76 -3.39 10.27
CA ALA A 240 14.53 -2.12 10.97
C ALA A 240 13.04 -1.92 11.30
N LEU A 241 12.15 -2.27 10.36
CA LEU A 241 10.70 -2.18 10.57
C LEU A 241 10.21 -3.13 11.67
N LEU A 242 10.70 -4.37 11.71
CA LEU A 242 10.38 -5.34 12.76
C LEU A 242 10.88 -4.87 14.13
N LYS A 243 12.14 -4.42 14.22
CA LYS A 243 12.71 -3.85 15.45
C LYS A 243 11.90 -2.66 15.94
N ARG A 244 11.43 -1.80 15.03
CA ARG A 244 10.57 -0.66 15.36
C ARG A 244 9.22 -1.10 15.93
N GLN A 245 8.59 -2.10 15.32
CA GLN A 245 7.33 -2.67 15.80
C GLN A 245 7.49 -3.33 17.19
N GLU A 246 8.58 -4.06 17.41
CA GLU A 246 8.91 -4.65 18.70
C GLU A 246 9.15 -3.58 19.79
N ALA A 247 9.90 -2.54 19.45
CA ALA A 247 10.21 -1.46 20.36
C ALA A 247 8.97 -0.63 20.75
N LEU A 248 8.06 -0.35 19.80
CA LEU A 248 6.81 0.37 20.08
C LEU A 248 5.77 -0.50 20.81
N GLY A 249 5.96 -1.82 20.83
CA GLY A 249 5.02 -2.78 21.41
C GLY A 249 3.72 -2.87 20.60
N SER A 250 2.72 -3.57 21.14
CA SER A 250 1.42 -3.84 20.51
C SER A 250 0.59 -2.61 20.11
N LYS A 251 1.11 -1.38 20.26
CA LYS A 251 0.57 -0.19 19.62
C LYS A 251 0.99 -0.24 18.14
N PRO A 252 0.05 -0.50 17.22
CA PRO A 252 0.37 -0.31 15.82
C PRO A 252 0.77 1.15 15.63
N LEU A 253 1.75 1.40 14.77
CA LEU A 253 1.96 2.70 14.15
C LEU A 253 0.68 3.01 13.34
N VAL A 254 -0.39 3.48 13.99
CA VAL A 254 -1.68 3.66 13.33
C VAL A 254 -1.62 4.93 12.50
N ALA A 255 -1.48 4.76 11.19
CA ALA A 255 -1.89 5.76 10.20
C ALA A 255 -2.52 5.16 8.93
N ASN A 256 -3.07 3.94 8.99
CA ASN A 256 -4.06 3.48 8.01
C ASN A 256 -5.46 3.72 8.59
N SER A 257 -5.97 4.94 8.39
CA SER A 257 -7.11 5.57 9.07
C SER A 257 -8.49 4.99 8.75
N ASN A 258 -8.58 3.73 8.35
CA ASN A 258 -9.87 3.06 8.23
C ASN A 258 -9.99 2.03 9.35
N ILE A 259 -10.83 2.35 10.34
CA ILE A 259 -11.32 1.40 11.35
C ILE A 259 -11.76 0.09 10.67
N PHE A 260 -12.38 0.20 9.49
CA PHE A 260 -12.72 -0.93 8.62
C PHE A 260 -11.50 -1.77 8.20
N ASN A 261 -10.39 -1.17 7.77
CA ASN A 261 -9.16 -1.89 7.45
C ASN A 261 -8.55 -2.57 8.69
N GLN A 262 -8.64 -1.95 9.85
CA GLN A 262 -8.10 -2.51 11.11
C GLN A 262 -8.91 -3.72 11.61
N TYR A 263 -10.23 -3.72 11.43
CA TYR A 263 -11.07 -4.87 11.72
C TYR A 263 -10.93 -5.97 10.65
N MET A 264 -10.81 -5.60 9.38
CA MET A 264 -10.62 -6.55 8.27
C MET A 264 -9.27 -7.27 8.34
N THR A 265 -8.19 -6.57 8.70
CA THR A 265 -6.86 -7.19 8.91
C THR A 265 -6.83 -8.13 10.12
N LYS A 266 -7.64 -7.88 11.15
CA LYS A 266 -7.81 -8.78 12.30
C LYS A 266 -8.68 -10.00 11.99
N LEU A 267 -9.74 -9.85 11.20
CA LEU A 267 -10.70 -10.92 10.91
C LEU A 267 -10.23 -11.89 9.82
N LEU A 268 -9.47 -11.40 8.84
CA LEU A 268 -9.00 -12.18 7.70
C LEU A 268 -7.53 -11.86 7.56
N LYS A 269 -6.60 -12.66 8.13
CA LYS A 269 -5.14 -12.42 8.00
C LYS A 269 -4.74 -12.37 6.52
N PRO A 270 -4.34 -11.20 5.95
CA PRO A 270 -4.23 -11.13 4.50
C PRO A 270 -3.06 -10.33 3.93
N ALA A 271 -2.19 -9.82 4.78
CA ALA A 271 -0.98 -9.12 4.38
C ALA A 271 0.16 -10.03 4.81
N LEU A 272 1.14 -10.22 3.92
CA LEU A 272 2.36 -10.90 4.32
C LEU A 272 2.92 -10.14 5.52
N THR A 273 3.14 -10.87 6.61
CA THR A 273 3.77 -10.30 7.79
C THR A 273 5.17 -9.82 7.43
N GLU A 274 5.64 -8.79 8.12
CA GLU A 274 6.98 -8.24 7.86
C GLU A 274 8.08 -9.28 8.10
N SER A 275 7.83 -10.26 8.99
CA SER A 275 8.70 -11.43 9.21
C SER A 275 8.68 -12.42 8.05
N GLU A 276 7.51 -12.70 7.46
CA GLU A 276 7.43 -13.50 6.22
C GLU A 276 8.15 -12.79 5.07
N LYS A 277 8.06 -11.45 5.00
CA LYS A 277 8.76 -10.64 4.00
C LYS A 277 10.27 -10.74 4.11
N LEU A 278 10.78 -10.59 5.33
CA LEU A 278 12.20 -10.77 5.62
C LEU A 278 12.68 -12.18 5.24
N SER A 279 11.90 -13.21 5.62
CA SER A 279 12.27 -14.61 5.38
C SER A 279 12.41 -14.92 3.88
N TYR A 280 11.42 -14.60 3.06
CA TYR A 280 11.51 -14.92 1.63
C TYR A 280 12.56 -14.06 0.90
N LEU A 281 12.80 -12.81 1.31
CA LEU A 281 13.86 -12.00 0.70
C LEU A 281 15.24 -12.54 1.02
N THR A 282 15.44 -13.03 2.24
CA THR A 282 16.70 -13.69 2.64
C THR A 282 16.93 -14.94 1.80
N GLU A 283 15.91 -15.78 1.62
CA GLU A 283 15.98 -16.98 0.77
C GLU A 283 16.34 -16.62 -0.68
N VAL A 284 15.73 -15.57 -1.24
CA VAL A 284 16.00 -15.11 -2.61
C VAL A 284 17.42 -14.59 -2.75
N VAL A 285 17.93 -13.84 -1.77
CA VAL A 285 19.31 -13.36 -1.76
C VAL A 285 20.30 -14.52 -1.69
N GLU A 286 20.06 -15.51 -0.83
CA GLU A 286 20.89 -16.70 -0.73
C GLU A 286 20.90 -17.52 -2.03
N GLN A 287 19.73 -17.74 -2.64
CA GLN A 287 19.63 -18.50 -3.89
C GLN A 287 20.27 -17.78 -5.08
N LYS A 288 20.08 -16.46 -5.18
CA LYS A 288 20.49 -15.67 -6.34
C LYS A 288 21.93 -15.16 -6.25
N TYR A 289 22.39 -14.78 -5.06
CA TYR A 289 23.69 -14.14 -4.84
C TYR A 289 24.60 -14.92 -3.89
N GLY A 290 24.14 -16.02 -3.29
CA GLY A 290 24.95 -16.85 -2.35
C GLY A 290 26.16 -17.55 -2.99
N ARG A 291 26.24 -17.64 -4.32
CA ARG A 291 27.45 -18.13 -5.02
C ARG A 291 28.57 -17.08 -5.12
N GLU A 292 28.26 -15.80 -4.96
CA GLU A 292 29.26 -14.71 -4.99
C GLU A 292 29.79 -14.36 -3.58
N LEU A 293 29.27 -15.01 -2.55
CA LEU A 293 29.63 -14.81 -1.14
C LEU A 293 30.55 -15.91 -0.59
N LYS A 294 30.90 -16.90 -1.42
CA LYS A 294 31.93 -17.93 -1.14
C LYS A 294 33.17 -17.64 -1.97
#